data_AF-A0A661AR32-F1
#
_entry.id   AF-A0A661AR32-F1
#
_cell.length_a   1.000
_cell.length_b   1.000
_cell.length_c   1.000
_cell.angle_alpha   90.00
_cell.angle_beta   90.00
_cell.angle_gamma   90.00
#
_symmetry.space_group_name_H-M   'P 1'
#
loop_
_entity.id
_entity.type
_entity.pdbx_description
1 polymer ?
#
loop_
_entity_poly.entity_id
_entity_poly.type
_entity_poly.pdbx_seq_one_letter_code
_entity_poly.pdbx_strand_id
1 'polypeptide(L)' 'MKVVVIGLDCLEPSLVFEKYSEHLPNFRRLREKGLWGRMESTIPPITIPAW' A
#
# COMPACT_ATOMS: atom_id res chain seq x y z
N MET A 1 2.60 23.24 6.23
CA MET A 1 2.18 21.82 6.21
C MET A 1 3.26 21.03 5.47
N LYS A 2 3.63 19.85 5.96
CA LYS A 2 4.60 18.96 5.26
C LYS A 2 3.85 17.69 4.85
N VAL A 3 4.20 17.14 3.68
CA VAL A 3 3.60 15.93 3.12
C VAL A 3 4.68 14.84 3.04
N VAL A 4 4.27 13.60 3.25
CA VAL A 4 5.13 12.40 3.10
C VAL A 4 4.46 11.45 2.12
N VAL A 5 5.25 10.92 1.18
CA VAL A 5 4.85 9.87 0.24
C VAL A 5 5.74 8.66 0.52
N ILE A 6 5.14 7.47 0.66
CA ILE A 6 5.84 6.23 1.01
C ILE A 6 5.50 5.18 -0.06
N GLY A 7 6.51 4.73 -0.80
CA GLY A 7 6.42 3.51 -1.59
C GLY A 7 6.89 2.32 -0.75
N LEU A 8 6.18 1.20 -0.81
CA LEU A 8 6.55 -0.04 -0.14
C LEU A 8 6.69 -1.11 -1.22
N ASP A 9 7.92 -1.52 -1.51
CA ASP A 9 8.19 -2.57 -2.50
C ASP A 9 7.67 -3.93 -2.00
N CYS A 10 7.21 -4.77 -2.92
CA CYS A 10 6.63 -6.10 -2.63
C CYS A 10 5.44 -6.11 -1.66
N LEU A 11 4.65 -5.03 -1.59
CA LEU A 11 3.47 -4.92 -0.74
C LEU A 11 2.23 -5.60 -1.36
N GLU A 12 2.28 -6.92 -1.49
CA GLU A 12 1.20 -7.70 -2.11
C GLU A 12 -0.16 -7.46 -1.41
N PRO A 13 -1.17 -6.88 -2.10
CA PRO A 13 -2.39 -6.39 -1.47
C PRO A 13 -3.17 -7.45 -0.67
N SER A 14 -3.26 -8.67 -1.19
CA SER A 14 -3.97 -9.78 -0.52
C SER A 14 -3.33 -10.17 0.82
N LEU A 15 -2.01 -10.06 0.94
CA LEU A 15 -1.33 -10.33 2.20
C LEU A 15 -1.62 -9.24 3.23
N VAL A 16 -1.55 -7.97 2.83
CA VAL A 16 -1.68 -6.84 3.76
C VAL A 16 -3.13 -6.59 4.17
N PHE A 17 -4.05 -6.66 3.23
CA PHE A 17 -5.43 -6.22 3.44
C PHE A 17 -6.42 -7.33 3.75
N GLU A 18 -6.02 -8.60 3.57
CA GLU A 18 -6.83 -9.78 3.89
C GLU A 18 -6.12 -10.65 4.93
N LYS A 19 -4.99 -11.31 4.58
CA LYS A 19 -4.36 -12.31 5.46
C LYS A 19 -3.84 -11.74 6.78
N TYR A 20 -3.25 -10.54 6.74
CA TYR A 20 -2.58 -9.93 7.91
C TYR A 20 -3.26 -8.64 8.39
N SER A 21 -4.49 -8.33 7.96
CA SER A 21 -5.16 -7.06 8.29
C SER A 21 -5.22 -6.81 9.80
N GLU A 22 -5.52 -7.85 10.59
CA GLU A 22 -5.66 -7.75 12.04
C GLU A 22 -4.30 -7.62 12.77
N HIS A 23 -3.20 -7.99 12.10
CA HIS A 23 -1.84 -7.91 12.65
C HIS A 23 -1.13 -6.60 12.29
N LEU A 24 -1.74 -5.75 11.46
CA LEU A 24 -1.15 -4.54 10.90
C LEU A 24 -1.93 -3.29 11.36
N PRO A 25 -1.83 -2.90 12.65
CA PRO A 25 -2.68 -1.85 13.24
C PRO A 25 -2.53 -0.48 12.57
N ASN A 26 -1.34 -0.16 12.05
CA ASN A 26 -1.11 1.09 11.32
C ASN A 26 -1.82 1.13 9.96
N PHE A 27 -1.74 0.04 9.18
CA PHE A 27 -2.45 -0.05 7.91
C PHE A 27 -3.97 -0.05 8.09
N ARG A 28 -4.47 -0.77 9.10
CA ARG A 28 -5.88 -0.74 9.49
C ARG A 28 -6.34 0.68 9.80
N ARG A 29 -5.62 1.40 10.66
CA ARG A 29 -5.94 2.78 11.03
C ARG A 29 -5.93 3.74 9.83
N LEU A 30 -5.00 3.57 8.90
CA LEU A 30 -4.95 4.37 7.67
C LEU A 30 -6.18 4.12 6.78
N ARG A 31 -6.63 2.87 6.65
CA ARG A 31 -7.84 2.52 5.88
C ARG A 31 -9.13 3.02 6.52
N GLU A 32 -9.25 2.91 7.85
CA GLU A 32 -10.45 3.34 8.59
C GLU A 32 -10.61 4.87 8.64
N LYS A 33 -9.50 5.61 8.61
CA LYS A 33 -9.49 7.08 8.77
C LYS A 33 -9.12 7.85 7.50
N GLY A 34 -8.86 7.15 6.41
CA GLY A 34 -8.39 7.72 5.15
C GLY A 34 -9.16 7.21 3.94
N LEU A 35 -8.68 7.59 2.75
CA LEU A 35 -9.18 7.09 1.47
C LEU A 35 -8.19 6.06 0.91
N TRP A 36 -8.70 4.96 0.36
CA TRP A 36 -7.89 3.90 -0.23
C TRP A 36 -8.62 3.24 -1.40
N GLY A 37 -7.85 2.61 -2.29
CA GLY A 37 -8.36 1.89 -3.45
C GLY A 37 -7.27 1.08 -4.12
N ARG A 38 -7.63 0.25 -5.10
CA ARG A 38 -6.64 -0.44 -5.95
C ARG A 38 -6.00 0.55 -6.90
N MET A 39 -4.72 0.34 -7.17
CA MET A 39 -3.93 1.12 -8.13
C MET A 39 -3.27 0.15 -9.11
N GLU A 40 -3.28 0.50 -10.39
CA GLU A 40 -2.53 -0.25 -11.41
C GLU A 40 -1.07 0.20 -11.40
N SER A 41 -0.16 -0.78 -11.48
CA SER A 41 1.28 -0.50 -11.57
C SER A 41 1.67 -0.13 -13.01
N THR A 42 2.93 0.24 -13.20
CA THR A 42 3.52 0.39 -14.53
C THR A 42 3.65 -0.95 -15.26
N ILE A 43 3.86 -0.89 -16.58
CA ILE A 43 4.20 -2.06 -17.39
C ILE A 43 5.62 -1.83 -17.97
N PRO A 44 6.60 -2.68 -17.64
CA PRO A 44 6.51 -3.85 -16.76
C PRO A 44 6.41 -3.47 -15.26
N PRO A 45 5.76 -4.31 -14.43
CA PRO A 45 5.62 -4.05 -12.99
C PRO A 45 6.87 -4.53 -12.23
N ILE A 46 8.00 -3.88 -12.48
CA ILE A 46 9.28 -4.16 -11.79
C ILE A 46 9.78 -2.89 -11.10
N THR A 47 10.71 -3.02 -10.15
CA THR A 47 11.15 -1.92 -9.26
C THR A 47 11.50 -0.65 -10.04
N ILE A 48 12.44 -0.70 -10.99
CA ILE A 48 12.97 0.51 -11.66
C ILE A 48 11.88 1.40 -12.32
N PRO A 49 10.95 0.91 -13.15
CA PRO A 49 9.89 1.72 -13.73
C PRO A 49 8.75 2.09 -12.78
N ALA A 50 8.56 1.36 -11.67
CA ALA A 50 7.47 1.62 -10.73
C ALA A 50 7.77 2.73 -9.71
N TRP A 51 9.04 3.10 -9.56
CA TRP A 51 9.54 4.21 -8.72
C TRP A 51 9.77 5.47 -9.54
#